data_AF-A0AAV4I5H7-F1
#
_entry.id   AF-A0AAV4I5H7-F1
#
_cell.length_a   1.000
_cell.length_b   1.000
_cell.length_c   1.000
_cell.angle_alpha   90.00
_cell.angle_beta   90.00
_cell.angle_gamma   90.00
#
_symmetry.space_group_name_H-M   'P 1'
#
loop_
_entity.id
_entity.type
_entity.pdbx_description
1 polymer ?
#
loop_
_entity_poly.entity_id
_entity_poly.type
_entity_poly.pdbx_seq_one_letter_code
_entity_poly.pdbx_strand_id
1 'polypeptide(L)'
;MRIPWTAKKTNKKILTEAQTTRQLMTKIRKRQAKFVGHVIRRNQLEHLVTTGKFDGKRGRGRPREKMLDSLADWMNIEKPSGMIRKMSCRVGWRSLIAHASRHGT
;
A
#
# COMPACT_ATOMS: atom_id res chain seq x y z
N MET A 1 15.36 -22.83 10.57
CA MET A 1 14.93 -23.65 9.43
C MET A 1 15.96 -23.50 8.31
N ARG A 2 16.57 -24.60 7.87
CA ARG A 2 17.61 -24.59 6.83
C ARG A 2 17.02 -25.29 5.60
N ILE A 3 16.84 -24.55 4.51
CA ILE A 3 16.15 -25.05 3.31
C ILE A 3 17.19 -25.24 2.21
N PRO A 4 17.42 -26.48 1.74
CA PRO A 4 18.33 -26.72 0.64
C PRO A 4 17.76 -26.14 -0.66
N TRP A 5 18.61 -25.55 -1.49
CA TRP A 5 18.21 -24.90 -2.75
C TRP A 5 17.59 -25.89 -3.75
N THR A 6 17.93 -27.18 -3.65
CA THR A 6 17.37 -28.28 -4.45
C THR A 6 15.91 -28.59 -4.12
N ALA A 7 15.40 -28.15 -2.97
CA ALA A 7 14.03 -28.45 -2.55
C ALA A 7 12.96 -27.76 -3.41
N LYS A 8 13.32 -26.76 -4.22
CA LYS A 8 12.43 -26.02 -5.14
C LYS A 8 11.08 -25.62 -4.51
N LYS A 9 11.07 -25.28 -3.21
CA LYS A 9 9.85 -24.89 -2.50
C LYS A 9 9.44 -23.46 -2.86
N THR A 10 8.14 -23.23 -3.01
CA THR A 10 7.59 -21.89 -3.26
C THR A 10 7.63 -21.04 -1.99
N ASN A 11 7.81 -19.73 -2.14
CA ASN A 11 7.82 -18.77 -1.01
C ASN A 11 6.56 -18.84 -0.15
N LYS A 12 5.39 -19.14 -0.75
CA LYS A 12 4.14 -19.33 0.00
C LYS A 12 4.23 -20.53 0.94
N LYS A 13 4.71 -21.67 0.44
CA LYS A 13 4.86 -22.90 1.24
C LYS A 13 5.85 -22.72 2.38
N ILE A 14 6.97 -22.03 2.13
CA ILE A 14 7.97 -21.70 3.16
C ILE A 14 7.38 -20.83 4.26
N LEU A 15 6.58 -19.81 3.92
CA LEU A 15 5.93 -18.93 4.91
C LEU A 15 4.93 -19.69 5.79
N THR A 16 4.16 -20.62 5.20
CA THR A 16 3.22 -21.48 5.94
C THR A 16 3.97 -22.43 6.88
N GLU A 17 5.03 -23.10 6.40
CA GLU A 17 5.84 -24.02 7.21
C GLU A 17 6.55 -23.29 8.36
N ALA A 18 7.03 -22.06 8.13
CA ALA A 18 7.63 -21.22 9.15
C ALA A 18 6.59 -20.55 10.08
N GLN A 19 5.29 -20.79 9.87
CA GLN A 19 4.18 -20.16 10.59
C GLN A 19 4.34 -18.64 10.75
N THR A 20 4.92 -18.00 9.73
CA THR A 20 5.33 -16.59 9.80
C THR A 20 4.52 -15.77 8.81
N THR A 21 4.00 -14.64 9.27
CA THR A 21 3.32 -13.65 8.42
C THR A 21 4.32 -12.69 7.78
N ARG A 22 3.95 -12.05 6.66
CA ARG A 22 4.81 -11.07 5.95
C ARG A 22 4.92 -9.73 6.71
N GLN A 23 5.53 -9.75 7.88
CA GLN A 23 5.60 -8.59 8.78
C GLN A 23 6.30 -7.38 8.15
N LEU A 24 7.31 -7.58 7.31
CA LEU A 24 8.04 -6.49 6.64
C LEU A 24 7.14 -5.73 5.66
N MET A 25 6.42 -6.46 4.80
CA MET A 25 5.52 -5.84 3.82
C MET A 25 4.42 -5.05 4.52
N THR A 26 3.81 -5.61 5.57
CA THR A 26 2.81 -4.90 6.38
C THR A 26 3.40 -3.64 7.03
N LYS A 27 4.64 -3.69 7.54
CA LYS A 27 5.33 -2.52 8.11
C LYS A 27 5.58 -1.44 7.05
N ILE A 28 6.02 -1.82 5.86
CA ILE A 28 6.24 -0.88 4.74
C ILE A 28 4.93 -0.22 4.33
N ARG A 29 3.87 -1.01 4.10
CA ARG A 29 2.54 -0.52 3.74
C ARG A 29 1.97 0.43 4.78
N LYS A 30 2.10 0.11 6.08
CA LYS A 30 1.73 1.03 7.19
C LYS A 30 2.46 2.37 7.09
N ARG A 31 3.77 2.37 6.84
CA ARG A 31 4.57 3.60 6.73
C ARG A 31 4.15 4.42 5.52
N GLN A 32 3.98 3.79 4.35
CA GLN A 32 3.46 4.43 3.14
C GLN A 32 2.09 5.07 3.39
N ALA A 33 1.14 4.33 3.97
CA ALA A 33 -0.20 4.84 4.26
C ALA A 33 -0.19 6.03 5.24
N LYS A 34 0.66 5.99 6.28
CA LYS A 34 0.83 7.13 7.20
C LYS A 34 1.35 8.36 6.47
N PHE A 35 2.38 8.19 5.63
CA PHE A 35 2.97 9.27 4.85
C PHE A 35 1.95 9.89 3.89
N VAL A 36 1.25 9.08 3.09
CA VAL A 36 0.24 9.57 2.15
C VAL A 36 -0.87 10.32 2.88
N GLY A 37 -1.38 9.78 3.99
CA GLY A 37 -2.38 10.48 4.79
C GLY A 37 -1.88 11.82 5.35
N HIS A 38 -0.59 11.95 5.66
CA HIS A 38 0.01 13.24 6.04
C HIS A 38 0.04 14.21 4.85
N VAL A 39 0.51 13.75 3.69
CA VAL A 39 0.57 14.54 2.45
C VAL A 39 -0.81 15.08 2.05
N ILE A 40 -1.85 14.23 2.02
CA ILE A 40 -3.22 14.65 1.66
C ILE A 40 -3.73 15.77 2.60
N ARG A 41 -3.49 15.65 3.91
CA ARG A 41 -3.99 16.64 4.89
C ARG A 41 -3.23 17.95 4.88
N ARG A 42 -1.95 17.93 4.51
CA ARG A 42 -1.13 19.14 4.41
C ARG A 42 -1.52 19.97 3.17
N ASN A 43 -2.09 19.33 2.15
CA ASN A 43 -2.60 19.95 0.92
C ASN A 43 -1.61 20.93 0.25
N GLN A 44 -0.34 20.55 0.23
CA GLN A 44 0.75 21.29 -0.41
C GLN A 44 1.07 20.70 -1.81
N LEU A 45 2.20 21.08 -2.41
CA LEU A 45 2.61 20.63 -3.74
C LEU A 45 2.65 19.08 -3.85
N GLU A 46 3.07 18.40 -2.79
CA GLU A 46 3.18 16.93 -2.76
C GLU A 46 1.81 16.26 -2.90
N HIS A 47 0.73 16.92 -2.47
CA HIS A 47 -0.63 16.41 -2.66
C HIS A 47 -1.01 16.39 -4.14
N LEU A 48 -0.70 17.46 -4.89
CA LEU A 48 -0.94 17.53 -6.33
C LEU A 48 -0.15 16.46 -7.08
N VAL A 49 1.12 16.28 -6.70
CA VAL A 49 2.01 15.24 -7.25
C VAL A 49 1.47 13.84 -6.99
N THR A 50 1.08 13.56 -5.74
CA THR A 50 0.62 12.22 -5.33
C THR A 50 -0.72 11.87 -5.97
N THR A 51 -1.60 12.85 -6.16
CA THR A 51 -2.93 12.66 -6.75
C THR A 51 -2.87 12.60 -8.28
N GLY A 52 -1.77 13.04 -8.89
CA GLY A 52 -1.58 13.02 -10.34
C GLY A 52 -2.42 14.05 -11.09
N LYS A 53 -2.72 15.19 -10.46
CA LYS A 53 -3.48 16.32 -11.07
C LYS A 53 -2.59 17.20 -11.97
N PHE A 54 -1.56 16.64 -12.60
CA PHE A 54 -0.73 17.37 -13.55
C PHE A 54 -1.26 17.19 -14.96
N ASP A 55 -1.36 18.29 -15.69
CA ASP A 55 -1.61 18.26 -17.12
C ASP A 55 -0.37 17.71 -17.85
N GLY A 56 -0.59 16.71 -18.70
CA GLY A 56 0.46 16.07 -19.47
C GLY A 56 0.12 14.66 -19.92
N LYS A 57 0.54 14.30 -21.13
CA LYS A 57 0.40 12.94 -21.65
C LYS A 57 1.44 12.04 -20.99
N ARG A 58 1.01 10.91 -20.43
CA ARG A 58 1.94 9.89 -19.91
C ARG A 58 2.79 9.32 -21.04
N GLY A 59 4.06 9.02 -20.75
CA GLY A 59 4.97 8.39 -21.70
C GLY A 59 4.44 7.04 -22.21
N ARG A 60 4.91 6.62 -23.39
CA ARG A 60 4.60 5.30 -23.97
C ARG A 60 5.19 4.17 -23.09
N GLY A 61 4.47 3.05 -23.00
CA GLY A 61 4.89 1.85 -22.26
C GLY A 61 3.95 1.48 -21.10
N ARG A 62 4.33 0.45 -20.32
CA ARG A 62 3.55 0.00 -19.15
C ARG A 62 3.59 1.08 -18.07
N PRO A 63 2.42 1.57 -17.58
CA PRO A 63 2.40 2.51 -16.47
C PRO A 63 3.05 1.92 -15.23
N ARG A 64 3.85 2.73 -14.52
CA ARG A 64 4.30 2.37 -13.18
C ARG A 64 3.09 2.27 -12.25
N GLU A 65 3.12 1.30 -11.34
CA GLU A 65 2.12 1.18 -10.29
C GLU A 65 2.16 2.45 -9.41
N LYS A 66 1.01 3.11 -9.25
CA LYS A 66 0.94 4.30 -8.41
C LYS A 66 0.84 3.86 -6.95
N MET A 67 1.49 4.61 -6.07
CA MET A 67 1.41 4.36 -4.63
C MET A 67 -0.03 4.38 -4.11
N LEU A 68 -0.89 5.26 -4.63
CA LEU A 68 -2.31 5.31 -4.27
C LEU A 68 -3.09 4.08 -4.75
N ASP A 69 -2.84 3.62 -5.98
CA ASP A 69 -3.47 2.43 -6.55
C ASP A 69 -3.08 1.20 -5.73
N SER A 70 -1.78 1.04 -5.47
CA SER A 70 -1.22 -0.05 -4.66
C SER A 70 -1.74 -0.09 -3.21
N LEU A 71 -1.97 1.08 -2.60
CA LEU A 71 -2.55 1.19 -1.26
C LEU A 71 -4.05 0.94 -1.25
N ALA A 72 -4.78 1.32 -2.30
CA ALA A 72 -6.20 1.05 -2.45
C ALA A 72 -6.44 -0.46 -2.54
N ASP A 73 -5.63 -1.17 -3.33
CA ASP A 73 -5.65 -2.63 -3.44
C ASP A 73 -5.39 -3.29 -2.07
N TRP A 74 -4.35 -2.84 -1.36
CA TRP A 74 -4.02 -3.37 -0.02
C TRP A 74 -5.13 -3.13 1.02
N MET A 75 -5.89 -2.04 0.88
CA MET A 75 -7.00 -1.70 1.77
C MET A 75 -8.36 -2.22 1.29
N ASN A 76 -8.40 -2.96 0.17
CA ASN A 76 -9.62 -3.41 -0.50
C ASN A 76 -10.61 -2.26 -0.78
N ILE A 77 -10.11 -1.16 -1.33
CA ILE A 77 -10.88 0.03 -1.72
C ILE A 77 -10.93 0.08 -3.25
N GLU A 78 -12.13 0.04 -3.84
CA GLU A 78 -12.31 0.00 -5.30
C GLU A 78 -11.64 1.14 -6.06
N LYS A 79 -11.61 2.36 -5.48
CA LYS A 79 -11.08 3.56 -6.15
C LYS A 79 -10.21 4.41 -5.22
N PRO A 80 -9.02 4.85 -5.67
CA PRO A 80 -8.16 5.76 -4.93
C PRO A 80 -8.84 7.07 -4.50
N SER A 81 -9.79 7.57 -5.30
CA SER A 81 -10.57 8.78 -4.96
C SER A 81 -11.37 8.64 -3.67
N GLY A 82 -11.99 7.46 -3.45
CA GLY A 82 -12.68 7.14 -2.20
C GLY A 82 -11.73 7.06 -1.01
N MET A 83 -10.48 6.66 -1.23
CA MET A 83 -9.44 6.62 -0.21
C MET A 83 -8.98 8.03 0.20
N ILE A 84 -8.81 8.96 -0.76
CA ILE A 84 -8.42 10.35 -0.48
C ILE A 84 -9.42 11.02 0.46
N ARG A 85 -10.74 10.85 0.23
CA ARG A 85 -11.79 11.38 1.12
C ARG A 85 -11.67 10.83 2.55
N LYS A 86 -11.36 9.54 2.69
CA LYS A 86 -11.17 8.87 3.99
C LYS A 86 -9.90 9.35 4.70
N MET A 87 -8.86 9.76 3.96
CA MET A 87 -7.62 10.28 4.54
C MET A 87 -7.82 11.62 5.26
N SER A 88 -8.78 12.44 4.85
CA SER A 88 -9.07 13.73 5.51
C SER A 88 -9.36 13.55 7.01
N CYS A 89 -10.07 12.49 7.40
CA CYS A 89 -10.29 12.17 8.80
C CYS A 89 -9.09 11.40 9.40
N ARG A 90 -8.41 11.99 10.41
CA ARG A 90 -7.28 11.32 11.09
C ARG A 90 -7.70 10.01 11.77
N VAL A 91 -8.83 10.02 12.45
CA VAL A 91 -9.34 8.86 13.21
C VAL A 91 -9.74 7.74 12.25
N GLY A 92 -10.55 8.07 11.24
CA GLY A 92 -10.97 7.12 10.20
C GLY A 92 -9.77 6.51 9.47
N TRP A 93 -8.77 7.33 9.15
CA TRP A 93 -7.55 6.86 8.49
C TRP A 93 -6.73 5.89 9.35
N ARG A 94 -6.56 6.19 10.65
CA ARG A 94 -5.87 5.29 11.58
C ARG A 94 -6.60 3.96 11.73
N SER A 95 -7.93 4.00 11.80
CA SER A 95 -8.77 2.80 11.88
C SER A 95 -8.63 1.91 10.64
N LEU A 96 -8.68 2.52 9.44
CA LEU A 96 -8.48 1.81 8.17
C LEU A 96 -7.10 1.17 8.06
N ILE A 97 -6.04 1.89 8.43
CA ILE A 97 -4.68 1.32 8.45
C ILE A 97 -4.64 0.14 9.42
N ALA A 98 -5.22 0.26 10.61
CA ALA A 98 -5.23 -0.83 11.59
C ALA A 98 -6.00 -2.06 11.08
N HIS A 99 -7.13 -1.85 10.39
CA HIS A 99 -7.89 -2.92 9.75
C HIS A 99 -7.10 -3.60 8.62
N ALA A 100 -6.60 -2.83 7.65
CA ALA A 100 -5.80 -3.34 6.54
C ALA A 100 -4.51 -4.05 7.00
N SER A 101 -3.97 -3.65 8.16
CA SER A 101 -2.80 -4.31 8.72
C SER A 101 -3.07 -5.65 9.39
N ARG A 102 -4.32 -5.91 9.75
CA ARG A 102 -4.78 -7.19 10.33
C ARG A 102 -5.19 -8.18 9.24
N HIS A 103 -5.71 -7.68 8.12
CA HIS A 103 -6.34 -8.50 7.08
C HIS A 103 -5.71 -8.37 5.68
N GLY A 104 -4.84 -7.40 5.45
CA GLY A 104 -4.21 -7.18 4.15
C GLY A 104 -3.01 -8.09 3.94
N THR A 105 -3.25 -9.19 3.21
CA THR A 105 -2.23 -10.14 2.73
C THR A 105 -2.06 -10.05 1.23
#